data_AF-A0A4R7UC48-F1
#
_entry.id   AF-A0A4R7UC48-F1
#
_cell.length_a   1.000
_cell.length_b   1.000
_cell.length_c   1.000
_cell.angle_alpha   90.00
_cell.angle_beta   90.00
_cell.angle_gamma   90.00
#
_symmetry.space_group_name_H-M   'P 1'
#
loop_
_entity.id
_entity.type
_entity.pdbx_description
1 polymer ?
#
loop_
_entity_poly.entity_id
_entity_poly.type
_entity_poly.pdbx_seq_one_letter_code
_entity_poly.pdbx_strand_id
1 'polypeptide(L)'
;MTNKTNKHQKIKFIEALKHELKTINPDIDFNGVIAELTLSAIESLFDKLASLLSLQQQWEQKIKPERVSKYNHEIQTLTESINRIKKQLSIEQKIQNEKLKQFKESSPNIEDALLYSHIKRWTDSGFRTLLSLQKRLDKLQDELWKLNHSTNFYSIASDGSLIDKSNETNKIFENIQNHLQGNFYTSIAREKLKKLISQSQGEDDDELF
;
A
#
# COMPACT_ATOMS: atom_id res chain seq x y z
N MET A 1 -17.48 9.57 21.60
CA MET A 1 -17.08 10.77 22.39
C MET A 1 -15.63 10.72 22.89
N THR A 2 -14.71 10.06 22.18
CA THR A 2 -13.35 9.72 22.68
C THR A 2 -12.21 10.59 22.14
N ASN A 3 -12.47 11.55 21.23
CA ASN A 3 -11.42 12.35 20.57
C ASN A 3 -10.89 13.55 21.36
N LYS A 4 -11.65 14.10 22.33
CA LYS A 4 -11.17 15.23 23.15
C LYS A 4 -10.12 14.80 24.20
N THR A 5 -10.26 13.58 24.72
CA THR A 5 -9.40 13.04 25.78
C THR A 5 -7.97 12.78 25.30
N ASN A 6 -7.81 12.36 24.05
CA ASN A 6 -6.50 12.07 23.44
C ASN A 6 -5.76 13.37 23.06
N LYS A 7 -6.47 14.42 22.61
CA LYS A 7 -5.90 15.76 22.39
C LYS A 7 -5.34 16.37 23.68
N HIS A 8 -6.07 16.25 24.80
CA HIS A 8 -5.62 16.73 26.10
C HIS A 8 -4.41 15.97 26.65
N GLN A 9 -4.32 14.65 26.43
CA GLN A 9 -3.15 13.85 26.82
C GLN A 9 -1.91 14.23 26.00
N LYS A 10 -2.07 14.53 24.71
CA LYS A 10 -0.98 14.98 23.84
C LYS A 10 -0.47 16.38 24.17
N ILE A 11 -1.37 17.31 24.53
CA ILE A 11 -0.98 18.65 25.03
C ILE A 11 -0.15 18.51 26.31
N LYS A 12 -0.57 17.66 27.25
CA LYS A 12 0.19 17.39 28.48
C LYS A 12 1.57 16.77 28.21
N PHE A 13 1.69 15.91 27.21
CA PHE A 13 2.98 15.32 26.83
C PHE A 13 3.94 16.34 26.22
N ILE A 14 3.43 17.24 25.35
CA ILE A 14 4.22 18.34 24.78
C ILE A 14 4.60 19.35 25.86
N GLU A 15 3.71 19.65 26.81
CA GLU A 15 4.01 20.49 27.97
C GLU A 15 5.08 19.86 28.87
N ALA A 16 5.04 18.54 29.08
CA ALA A 16 6.05 17.81 29.82
C ALA A 16 7.43 17.85 29.14
N LEU A 17 7.48 17.64 27.82
CA LEU A 17 8.71 17.75 27.03
C LEU A 17 9.28 19.18 27.01
N LYS A 18 8.41 20.19 26.84
CA LYS A 18 8.79 21.60 26.96
C LYS A 18 9.38 21.89 28.34
N HIS A 19 8.77 21.35 29.39
CA HIS A 19 9.24 21.51 30.75
C HIS A 19 10.59 20.84 30.96
N GLU A 20 10.76 19.58 30.55
CA GLU A 20 12.04 18.85 30.64
C GLU A 20 13.18 19.60 29.95
N LEU A 21 12.94 20.10 28.73
CA LEU A 21 13.93 20.86 27.97
C LEU A 21 14.26 22.21 28.62
N LYS A 22 13.28 22.90 29.23
CA LYS A 22 13.51 24.13 30.01
C LYS A 22 14.30 23.87 31.29
N THR A 23 14.11 22.73 31.96
CA THR A 23 14.94 22.35 33.11
C THR A 23 16.39 22.09 32.73
N ILE A 24 16.64 21.57 31.53
CA ILE A 24 18.00 21.31 31.03
C ILE A 24 18.65 22.61 30.51
N ASN A 25 17.86 23.51 29.90
CA ASN A 25 18.31 24.82 29.45
C ASN A 25 17.22 25.90 29.71
N PRO A 26 17.35 26.67 30.81
CA PRO A 26 16.36 27.68 31.21
C PRO A 26 16.15 28.79 30.19
N ASP A 27 17.18 29.08 29.38
CA ASP A 27 17.23 30.22 28.45
C ASP A 27 16.82 29.84 27.02
N ILE A 28 16.29 28.62 26.80
CA ILE A 28 15.74 28.25 25.50
C ILE A 28 14.53 29.14 25.18
N ASP A 29 14.67 29.93 24.12
CA ASP A 29 13.58 30.65 23.48
C ASP A 29 12.84 29.74 22.49
N PHE A 30 11.74 29.15 22.95
CA PHE A 30 10.82 28.37 22.13
C PHE A 30 9.94 29.23 21.21
N ASN A 31 9.99 30.56 21.30
CA ASN A 31 9.22 31.50 20.48
C ASN A 31 9.98 31.99 19.24
N GLY A 32 11.20 31.51 18.99
CA GLY A 32 11.90 31.80 17.75
C GLY A 32 11.16 31.19 16.54
N VAL A 33 11.01 31.96 15.46
CA VAL A 33 10.32 31.57 14.19
C VAL A 33 10.65 30.14 13.72
N ILE A 34 11.89 29.67 13.94
CA ILE A 34 12.33 28.31 13.57
C ILE A 34 11.67 27.21 14.44
N ALA A 35 11.46 27.46 15.73
CA ALA A 35 10.78 26.53 16.64
C ALA A 35 9.28 26.45 16.32
N GLU A 36 8.63 27.59 16.03
CA GLU A 36 7.23 27.63 15.57
C GLU A 36 7.04 26.94 14.22
N LEU A 37 7.90 27.20 13.23
CA LEU A 37 7.87 26.54 11.92
C LEU A 37 8.06 25.02 12.02
N THR A 38 8.94 24.58 12.92
CA THR A 38 9.17 23.14 13.11
C THR A 38 8.02 22.47 13.85
N LEU A 39 7.43 23.12 14.84
CA LEU A 39 6.21 22.63 15.50
C LEU A 39 5.07 22.52 14.48
N SER A 40 4.88 23.53 13.63
CA SER A 40 3.86 23.50 12.57
C SER A 40 4.10 22.39 11.54
N ALA A 41 5.35 22.17 11.13
CA ALA A 41 5.70 21.06 10.22
C ALA A 41 5.45 19.68 10.86
N ILE A 42 5.79 19.53 12.15
CA ILE A 42 5.54 18.31 12.92
C ILE A 42 4.04 18.07 13.10
N GLU A 43 3.25 19.10 13.40
CA GLU A 43 1.80 19.03 13.51
C GLU A 43 1.16 18.57 12.20
N SER A 44 1.58 19.13 11.06
CA SER A 44 1.12 18.70 9.73
C SER A 44 1.44 17.22 9.46
N LEU A 45 2.63 16.75 9.85
CA LEU A 45 3.02 15.34 9.74
C LEU A 45 2.20 14.44 10.67
N PHE A 46 1.84 14.90 11.87
CA PHE A 46 0.96 14.18 12.79
C PHE A 46 -0.46 14.06 12.26
N ASP A 47 -1.02 15.11 11.67
CA ASP A 47 -2.34 15.08 11.04
C ASP A 47 -2.35 14.09 9.87
N LYS A 48 -1.28 14.10 9.05
CA LYS A 48 -1.09 13.14 7.97
C LYS A 48 -0.98 11.70 8.48
N LEU A 49 -0.22 11.47 9.56
CA LEU A 49 -0.10 10.16 10.19
C LEU A 49 -1.45 9.66 10.74
N ALA A 50 -2.19 10.53 11.42
CA ALA A 50 -3.52 10.20 11.96
C ALA A 50 -4.50 9.84 10.83
N SER A 51 -4.47 10.57 9.72
CA SER A 51 -5.23 10.24 8.52
C SER A 51 -4.88 8.86 7.95
N LEU A 52 -3.58 8.55 7.82
CA LEU A 52 -3.13 7.25 7.32
C LEU A 52 -3.49 6.09 8.25
N LEU A 53 -3.38 6.27 9.57
CA LEU A 53 -3.79 5.25 10.54
C LEU A 53 -5.31 5.00 10.48
N SER A 54 -6.11 6.05 10.27
CA SER A 54 -7.55 5.90 10.07
C SER A 54 -7.87 5.12 8.78
N LEU A 55 -7.15 5.41 7.69
CA LEU A 55 -7.29 4.68 6.43
C LEU A 55 -6.85 3.22 6.56
N GLN A 56 -5.74 2.95 7.25
CA GLN A 56 -5.28 1.59 7.54
C GLN A 56 -6.31 0.82 8.36
N GLN A 57 -6.94 1.46 9.34
CA GLN A 57 -8.01 0.84 10.11
C GLN A 57 -9.22 0.50 9.23
N GLN A 58 -9.66 1.43 8.37
CA GLN A 58 -10.75 1.18 7.42
C GLN A 58 -10.40 0.06 6.42
N TRP A 59 -9.14 0.00 5.99
CA TRP A 59 -8.62 -1.04 5.13
C TRP A 59 -8.77 -2.41 5.78
N GLU A 60 -8.23 -2.60 6.99
CA GLU A 60 -8.26 -3.88 7.69
C GLU A 60 -9.67 -4.29 8.13
N GLN A 61 -10.49 -3.35 8.59
CA GLN A 61 -11.81 -3.69 9.14
C GLN A 61 -12.90 -3.90 8.09
N LYS A 62 -12.78 -3.27 6.92
CA LYS A 62 -13.86 -3.24 5.93
C LYS A 62 -13.39 -3.62 4.53
N ILE A 63 -12.43 -2.89 3.98
CA ILE A 63 -12.10 -2.99 2.55
C ILE A 63 -11.45 -4.34 2.24
N LYS A 64 -10.48 -4.77 3.04
CA LYS A 64 -9.77 -6.04 2.87
C LYS A 64 -10.71 -7.25 3.04
N PRO A 65 -11.53 -7.36 4.11
CA PRO A 65 -12.53 -8.42 4.21
C PRO A 65 -13.52 -8.48 3.02
N GLU A 66 -14.03 -7.32 2.59
CA GLU A 66 -14.94 -7.25 1.43
C GLU A 66 -14.27 -7.72 0.14
N ARG A 67 -13.00 -7.33 -0.10
CA ARG A 67 -12.20 -7.76 -1.25
C ARG A 67 -11.92 -9.26 -1.22
N VAL A 68 -11.50 -9.79 -0.06
CA VAL A 68 -11.26 -11.24 0.12
C VAL A 68 -12.53 -12.03 -0.18
N SER A 69 -13.69 -11.59 0.33
CA SER A 69 -14.98 -12.21 0.03
C SER A 69 -15.31 -12.19 -1.46
N LYS A 70 -15.14 -11.04 -2.13
CA LYS A 70 -15.34 -10.91 -3.59
C LYS A 70 -14.42 -11.82 -4.38
N TYR A 71 -13.14 -11.88 -4.04
CA TYR A 71 -12.17 -12.73 -4.74
C TYR A 71 -12.47 -14.21 -4.55
N ASN A 72 -12.83 -14.65 -3.34
CA ASN A 72 -13.26 -16.02 -3.11
C ASN A 72 -14.47 -16.39 -3.97
N HIS A 73 -15.47 -15.51 -4.06
CA HIS A 73 -16.64 -15.73 -4.90
C HIS A 73 -16.30 -15.75 -6.40
N GLU A 74 -15.44 -14.83 -6.88
CA GLU A 74 -15.00 -14.79 -8.27
C GLU A 74 -14.18 -16.04 -8.64
N ILE A 75 -13.28 -16.49 -7.76
CA ILE A 75 -12.49 -17.71 -7.92
C ILE A 75 -13.41 -18.94 -8.02
N GLN A 76 -14.41 -19.04 -7.15
CA GLN A 76 -15.38 -20.13 -7.20
C GLN A 76 -16.12 -20.14 -8.54
N THR A 77 -16.65 -18.98 -8.95
CA THR A 77 -17.40 -18.83 -10.20
C THR A 77 -16.53 -19.17 -11.42
N LEU A 78 -15.31 -18.65 -11.48
CA LEU A 78 -14.36 -18.93 -12.56
C LEU A 78 -13.98 -20.41 -12.62
N THR A 79 -13.77 -21.04 -11.47
CA THR A 79 -13.45 -22.47 -11.39
C THR A 79 -14.59 -23.31 -11.98
N GLU A 80 -15.84 -22.97 -11.64
CA GLU A 80 -17.01 -23.61 -12.23
C GLU A 80 -17.09 -23.39 -13.75
N SER A 81 -16.90 -22.15 -14.22
CA SER A 81 -16.91 -21.83 -15.65
C SER A 81 -15.81 -22.58 -16.42
N ILE A 82 -14.60 -22.62 -15.88
CA ILE A 82 -13.46 -23.37 -16.44
C ILE A 82 -13.82 -24.86 -16.54
N ASN A 83 -14.40 -25.44 -15.48
CA ASN A 83 -14.79 -26.84 -15.48
C ASN A 83 -15.90 -27.14 -16.50
N ARG A 84 -16.88 -26.24 -16.68
CA ARG A 84 -17.91 -26.36 -17.71
C ARG A 84 -17.32 -26.31 -19.11
N ILE A 85 -16.45 -25.34 -19.39
CA ILE A 85 -15.78 -25.20 -20.70
C ILE A 85 -14.89 -26.41 -21.00
N LYS A 86 -14.12 -26.90 -20.01
CA LYS A 86 -13.32 -28.12 -20.16
C LYS A 86 -14.18 -29.33 -20.53
N LYS A 87 -15.33 -29.51 -19.88
CA LYS A 87 -16.27 -30.59 -20.20
C LYS A 87 -16.82 -30.45 -21.62
N GLN A 88 -17.22 -29.24 -22.02
CA GLN A 88 -17.71 -28.97 -23.36
C GLN A 88 -16.64 -29.22 -24.43
N LEU A 89 -15.42 -28.71 -24.23
CA LEU A 89 -14.30 -28.95 -25.14
C LEU A 89 -13.98 -30.45 -25.29
N SER A 90 -14.06 -31.22 -24.20
CA SER A 90 -13.85 -32.67 -24.27
C SER A 90 -14.90 -33.36 -25.14
N ILE A 91 -16.16 -32.90 -25.12
CA ILE A 91 -17.23 -33.41 -26.00
C ILE A 91 -16.95 -33.00 -27.45
N GLU A 92 -16.66 -31.72 -27.70
CA GLU A 92 -16.39 -31.19 -29.05
C GLU A 92 -15.19 -31.89 -29.69
N GLN A 93 -14.12 -32.14 -28.94
CA GLN A 93 -12.94 -32.88 -29.42
C GLN A 93 -13.26 -34.34 -29.77
N LYS A 94 -14.14 -35.01 -29.01
CA LYS A 94 -14.57 -36.37 -29.35
C LYS A 94 -15.31 -36.39 -30.68
N ILE A 95 -16.27 -35.48 -30.87
CA ILE A 95 -17.02 -35.35 -32.12
C ILE A 95 -16.07 -35.00 -33.28
N GLN A 96 -15.14 -34.07 -33.06
CA GLN A 96 -14.14 -33.70 -34.06
C GLN A 96 -13.29 -34.90 -34.51
N ASN A 97 -12.84 -35.73 -33.56
CA ASN A 97 -12.03 -36.91 -33.83
C ASN A 97 -12.83 -38.02 -34.53
N GLU A 98 -14.09 -38.23 -34.14
CA GLU A 98 -15.00 -39.17 -34.80
C GLU A 98 -15.25 -38.75 -36.25
N LYS A 99 -15.53 -37.46 -36.49
CA LYS A 99 -15.67 -36.91 -37.83
C LYS A 99 -14.37 -37.06 -38.63
N LEU A 100 -13.21 -36.73 -38.04
CA LEU A 100 -11.91 -36.93 -38.67
C LEU A 100 -11.65 -38.38 -39.10
N LYS A 101 -12.09 -39.37 -38.32
CA LYS A 101 -12.00 -40.79 -38.71
C LYS A 101 -12.90 -41.09 -39.91
N GLN A 102 -14.15 -40.59 -39.91
CA GLN A 102 -15.08 -40.74 -41.03
C GLN A 102 -14.50 -40.16 -42.34
N PHE A 103 -13.81 -39.01 -42.30
CA PHE A 103 -13.09 -38.45 -43.46
C PHE A 103 -11.97 -39.33 -44.00
N LYS A 104 -11.31 -40.12 -43.14
CA LYS A 104 -10.20 -40.99 -43.54
C LYS A 104 -10.68 -42.32 -44.13
N GLU A 105 -11.84 -42.78 -43.67
CA GLU A 105 -12.42 -44.08 -44.03
C GLU A 105 -13.39 -43.99 -45.22
N SER A 106 -13.89 -42.79 -45.56
CA SER A 106 -14.84 -42.58 -46.65
C SER A 106 -14.55 -41.28 -47.42
N SER A 107 -15.00 -41.19 -48.68
CA SER A 107 -14.96 -39.91 -49.42
C SER A 107 -15.98 -38.96 -48.79
N PRO A 108 -15.54 -37.84 -48.21
CA PRO A 108 -16.44 -36.97 -47.45
C PRO A 108 -17.42 -36.24 -48.35
N ASN A 109 -18.68 -36.17 -47.92
CA ASN A 109 -19.61 -35.23 -48.51
C ASN A 109 -19.29 -33.79 -48.02
N ILE A 110 -19.79 -32.78 -48.75
CA ILE A 110 -19.53 -31.36 -48.46
C ILE A 110 -20.07 -30.94 -47.08
N GLU A 111 -21.18 -31.52 -46.64
CA GLU A 111 -21.84 -31.18 -45.38
C GLU A 111 -21.02 -31.60 -44.16
N ASP A 112 -20.45 -32.82 -44.19
CA ASP A 112 -19.54 -33.30 -43.16
C ASP A 112 -18.29 -32.41 -43.10
N ALA A 113 -17.71 -32.04 -44.25
CA ALA A 113 -16.54 -31.16 -44.33
C ALA A 113 -16.80 -29.78 -43.69
N LEU A 114 -17.97 -29.20 -43.95
CA LEU A 114 -18.40 -27.95 -43.33
C LEU A 114 -18.58 -28.12 -41.82
N LEU A 115 -19.28 -29.16 -41.37
CA LEU A 115 -19.50 -29.43 -39.95
C LEU A 115 -18.19 -29.59 -39.18
N TYR A 116 -17.22 -30.35 -39.73
CA TYR A 116 -15.89 -30.50 -39.14
C TYR A 116 -15.16 -29.16 -39.01
N SER A 117 -15.24 -28.31 -40.05
CA SER A 117 -14.61 -26.99 -40.03
C SER A 117 -15.21 -26.08 -38.94
N HIS A 118 -16.53 -26.14 -38.73
CA HIS A 118 -17.22 -25.40 -37.68
C HIS A 118 -16.84 -25.90 -36.28
N ILE A 119 -16.86 -27.22 -36.07
CA ILE A 119 -16.47 -27.82 -34.79
C ILE A 119 -15.02 -27.44 -34.46
N LYS A 120 -14.10 -27.56 -35.42
CA LYS A 120 -12.70 -27.16 -35.24
C LYS A 120 -12.58 -25.69 -34.79
N ARG A 121 -13.30 -24.77 -35.45
CA ARG A 121 -13.30 -23.34 -35.08
C ARG A 121 -13.86 -23.11 -33.68
N TRP A 122 -14.94 -23.79 -33.31
CA TRP A 122 -15.52 -23.69 -31.97
C TRP A 122 -14.58 -24.22 -30.90
N THR A 123 -13.96 -25.38 -31.14
CA THR A 123 -12.97 -25.97 -30.24
C THR A 123 -11.75 -25.05 -30.07
N ASP A 124 -11.19 -24.50 -31.15
CA ASP A 124 -10.09 -23.53 -31.10
C ASP A 124 -10.48 -22.27 -30.31
N SER A 125 -11.70 -21.76 -30.53
CA SER A 125 -12.24 -20.62 -29.78
C SER A 125 -12.40 -20.95 -28.29
N GLY A 126 -12.92 -22.14 -27.97
CA GLY A 126 -13.09 -22.59 -26.59
C GLY A 126 -11.76 -22.73 -25.86
N PHE A 127 -10.69 -23.19 -26.53
CA PHE A 127 -9.34 -23.21 -25.97
C PHE A 127 -8.80 -21.82 -25.65
N ARG A 128 -9.03 -20.84 -26.54
CA ARG A 128 -8.63 -19.44 -26.29
C ARG A 128 -9.36 -18.85 -25.09
N THR A 129 -10.67 -19.09 -24.99
CA THR A 129 -11.47 -18.67 -23.85
C THR A 129 -11.00 -19.34 -22.56
N LEU A 130 -10.74 -20.65 -22.58
CA LEU A 130 -10.21 -21.40 -21.44
C LEU A 130 -8.89 -20.81 -20.94
N LEU A 131 -7.95 -20.53 -21.85
CA LEU A 131 -6.66 -19.92 -21.52
C LEU A 131 -6.82 -18.53 -20.89
N SER A 132 -7.74 -17.71 -21.42
CA SER A 132 -8.04 -16.39 -20.86
C SER A 132 -8.60 -16.48 -19.44
N LEU A 133 -9.53 -17.41 -19.20
CA LEU A 133 -10.12 -17.63 -17.88
C LEU A 133 -9.09 -18.17 -16.88
N GLN A 134 -8.21 -19.07 -17.31
CA GLN A 134 -7.11 -19.58 -16.48
C GLN A 134 -6.16 -18.46 -16.06
N LYS A 135 -5.73 -17.61 -17.00
CA LYS A 135 -4.90 -16.44 -16.67
C LYS A 135 -5.56 -15.51 -15.65
N ARG A 136 -6.87 -15.30 -15.76
CA ARG A 136 -7.63 -14.48 -14.79
C ARG A 136 -7.70 -15.17 -13.42
N LEU A 137 -7.95 -16.48 -13.39
CA LEU A 137 -7.97 -17.27 -12.16
C LEU A 137 -6.62 -17.20 -11.44
N ASP A 138 -5.52 -17.41 -12.16
CA ASP A 138 -4.17 -17.35 -11.60
C ASP A 138 -3.87 -15.96 -11.00
N LYS A 139 -4.22 -14.88 -11.72
CA LYS A 139 -4.06 -13.51 -11.22
C LYS A 139 -4.87 -13.25 -9.96
N LEU A 140 -6.12 -13.71 -9.90
CA LEU A 140 -6.97 -13.57 -8.72
C LEU A 140 -6.45 -14.36 -7.52
N GLN A 141 -5.94 -15.56 -7.75
CA GLN A 141 -5.34 -16.38 -6.69
C GLN A 141 -4.09 -15.71 -6.11
N ASP A 142 -3.24 -15.13 -6.96
CA ASP A 142 -2.07 -14.34 -6.51
C ASP A 142 -2.50 -13.09 -5.72
N GLU A 143 -3.48 -12.33 -6.20
CA GLU A 143 -4.02 -11.16 -5.48
C GLU A 143 -4.64 -11.55 -4.13
N LEU A 144 -5.40 -12.65 -4.08
CA LEU A 144 -5.97 -13.18 -2.84
C LEU A 144 -4.88 -13.64 -1.87
N TRP A 145 -3.84 -14.32 -2.38
CA TRP A 145 -2.72 -14.75 -1.57
C TRP A 145 -2.00 -13.55 -0.93
N LYS A 146 -1.75 -12.49 -1.70
CA LYS A 146 -1.18 -11.23 -1.20
C LYS A 146 -2.04 -10.60 -0.11
N LEU A 147 -3.36 -10.55 -0.29
CA LEU A 147 -4.26 -10.00 0.73
C LEU A 147 -4.26 -10.81 2.03
N ASN A 148 -4.19 -12.14 1.95
CA ASN A 148 -4.26 -13.00 3.14
C ASN A 148 -2.96 -13.04 3.94
N HIS A 149 -1.81 -12.91 3.28
CA HIS A 149 -0.49 -13.10 3.92
C HIS A 149 0.26 -11.80 4.17
N SER A 150 -0.26 -10.67 3.69
CA SER A 150 0.35 -9.37 3.89
C SER A 150 -0.33 -8.57 4.99
N THR A 151 0.48 -7.97 5.86
CA THR A 151 0.07 -6.93 6.81
C THR A 151 0.03 -5.54 6.17
N ASN A 152 0.33 -5.46 4.87
CA ASN A 152 0.46 -4.22 4.13
C ASN A 152 -0.92 -3.64 3.80
N PHE A 153 -1.00 -2.31 3.77
CA PHE A 153 -2.16 -1.63 3.22
C PHE A 153 -1.89 -1.31 1.75
N TYR A 154 -2.91 -1.49 0.92
CA TYR A 154 -2.80 -1.36 -0.52
C TYR A 154 -3.71 -0.24 -1.04
N SER A 155 -3.27 0.41 -2.11
CA SER A 155 -4.12 1.21 -2.98
C SER A 155 -4.46 0.41 -4.25
N ILE A 156 -5.52 0.84 -4.95
CA ILE A 156 -5.99 0.16 -6.17
C ILE A 156 -5.60 1.01 -7.37
N ALA A 157 -4.85 0.41 -8.30
CA ALA A 157 -4.49 1.01 -9.58
C ALA A 157 -5.68 1.09 -10.54
N SER A 158 -5.54 1.84 -11.64
CA SER A 158 -6.56 1.98 -12.68
C SER A 158 -6.89 0.66 -13.40
N ASP A 159 -5.95 -0.28 -13.44
CA ASP A 159 -6.13 -1.64 -13.96
C ASP A 159 -6.66 -2.63 -12.90
N GLY A 160 -6.98 -2.14 -11.71
CA GLY A 160 -7.51 -2.91 -10.58
C GLY A 160 -6.45 -3.61 -9.72
N SER A 161 -5.16 -3.53 -10.08
CA SER A 161 -4.07 -4.18 -9.33
C SER A 161 -3.80 -3.50 -7.97
N LEU A 162 -3.22 -4.26 -7.04
CA LEU A 162 -2.86 -3.79 -5.70
C LEU A 162 -1.47 -3.15 -5.71
N ILE A 163 -1.38 -1.89 -5.28
CA ILE A 163 -0.12 -1.16 -5.07
C ILE A 163 0.13 -1.03 -3.57
N ASP A 164 1.26 -1.56 -3.11
CA ASP A 164 1.67 -1.48 -1.70
C ASP A 164 1.97 -0.04 -1.27
N LYS A 165 1.40 0.37 -0.13
CA LYS A 165 1.54 1.70 0.44
C LYS A 165 2.19 1.72 1.82
N SER A 166 2.63 0.57 2.32
CA SER A 166 3.11 0.39 3.71
C SER A 166 4.32 1.25 4.08
N ASN A 167 5.16 1.59 3.10
CA ASN A 167 6.31 2.45 3.32
C ASN A 167 5.95 3.93 3.54
N GLU A 168 4.72 4.37 3.29
CA GLU A 168 4.33 5.77 3.49
C GLU A 168 4.27 6.15 4.97
N THR A 169 3.81 5.24 5.85
CA THR A 169 3.78 5.47 7.29
C THR A 169 5.19 5.58 7.87
N ASN A 170 6.09 4.64 7.51
CA ASN A 170 7.48 4.65 7.97
C ASN A 170 8.23 5.91 7.51
N LYS A 171 8.02 6.35 6.27
CA LYS A 171 8.59 7.61 5.75
C LYS A 171 8.13 8.84 6.55
N ILE A 172 6.88 8.86 7.01
CA ILE A 172 6.39 9.98 7.84
C ILE A 172 7.06 9.95 9.21
N PHE A 173 7.24 8.77 9.83
CA PHE A 173 7.99 8.65 11.07
C PHE A 173 9.44 9.11 10.94
N GLU A 174 10.14 8.67 9.89
CA GLU A 174 11.50 9.12 9.58
C GLU A 174 11.57 10.64 9.42
N ASN A 175 10.62 11.24 8.70
CA ASN A 175 10.57 12.70 8.53
C ASN A 175 10.33 13.44 9.85
N ILE A 176 9.42 12.98 10.70
CA ILE A 176 9.21 13.55 12.04
C ILE A 176 10.51 13.50 12.85
N GLN A 177 11.19 12.35 12.85
CA GLN A 177 12.46 12.17 13.55
C GLN A 177 13.54 13.12 13.01
N ASN A 178 13.66 13.24 11.69
CA ASN A 178 14.63 14.13 11.04
C ASN A 178 14.39 15.60 11.40
N HIS A 179 13.13 16.06 11.43
CA HIS A 179 12.79 17.42 11.84
C HIS A 179 13.15 17.70 13.31
N LEU A 180 12.88 16.76 14.21
CA LEU A 180 13.24 16.88 15.62
C LEU A 180 14.77 16.92 15.82
N GLN A 181 15.50 16.01 15.17
CA GLN A 181 16.96 15.96 15.25
C GLN A 181 17.61 17.22 14.68
N GLY A 182 17.16 17.69 13.51
CA GLY A 182 17.68 18.91 12.88
C GLY A 182 17.53 20.14 13.78
N ASN A 183 16.38 20.27 14.45
CA ASN A 183 16.16 21.35 15.40
C ASN A 183 17.02 21.24 16.65
N PHE A 184 17.17 20.02 17.19
CA PHE A 184 18.03 19.79 18.35
C PHE A 184 19.49 20.15 18.06
N TYR A 185 20.02 19.73 16.91
CA TYR A 185 21.38 20.07 16.50
C TYR A 185 21.58 21.57 16.27
N THR A 186 20.59 22.25 15.69
CA THR A 186 20.63 23.71 15.49
C THR A 186 20.64 24.46 16.82
N SER A 187 19.83 24.02 17.79
CA SER A 187 19.81 24.58 19.14
C SER A 187 21.14 24.36 19.87
N ILE A 188 21.73 23.17 19.77
CA ILE A 188 23.07 22.90 20.33
C ILE A 188 24.12 23.80 19.68
N ALA A 189 24.11 23.93 18.35
CA ALA A 189 25.08 24.75 17.63
C ALA A 189 24.97 26.22 18.04
N ARG A 190 23.75 26.75 18.17
CA ARG A 190 23.48 28.10 18.66
C ARG A 190 24.01 28.30 20.08
N GLU A 191 23.79 27.36 20.99
CA GLU A 191 24.28 27.42 22.36
C GLU A 191 25.81 27.33 22.44
N LYS A 192 26.45 26.48 21.64
CA LYS A 192 27.91 26.45 21.51
C LYS A 192 28.47 27.78 21.02
N LEU A 193 27.83 28.40 20.02
CA LEU A 193 28.18 29.72 19.50
C LEU A 193 28.06 30.81 20.57
N LYS A 194 26.95 30.84 21.33
CA LYS A 194 26.78 31.77 22.44
C LYS A 194 27.92 31.64 23.46
N LYS A 195 28.26 30.41 23.87
CA LYS A 195 29.35 30.15 24.81
C LYS A 195 30.71 30.64 24.30
N LEU A 196 31.00 30.44 23.02
CA LEU A 196 32.23 30.94 22.39
C LEU A 196 32.28 32.47 22.38
N ILE A 197 31.16 33.12 22.04
CA ILE A 197 31.06 34.59 22.04
C ILE A 197 31.25 35.13 23.47
N SER A 198 30.59 34.53 24.47
CA SER A 198 30.70 35.00 25.85
C SER A 198 32.07 34.70 26.47
N GLN A 199 32.77 33.66 26.04
CA GLN A 199 34.17 33.42 26.41
C GLN A 199 35.12 34.42 25.73
N SER A 200 34.87 34.79 24.47
CA SER A 200 35.67 35.80 23.76
C SER A 200 35.51 37.23 24.28
N GLN A 201 34.44 37.51 25.04
CA GLN A 201 34.22 38.82 25.68
C GLN A 201 34.76 38.90 27.12
N GLY A 202 35.26 37.79 27.67
CA GLY A 202 35.77 37.73 29.04
C GLY A 202 37.29 37.82 29.19
N GLU A 203 38.03 38.03 28.09
CA GLU A 203 39.51 38.08 28.11
C GLU A 203 40.11 39.50 27.94
N ASP A 204 39.32 40.56 27.82
CA ASP A 204 39.84 41.93 27.57
C ASP A 204 39.69 42.93 28.76
N ASP A 205 39.14 42.53 29.91
CA ASP A 205 38.90 43.45 31.05
C ASP A 205 39.80 43.22 32.28
N ASP A 206 40.81 42.35 32.21
CA ASP A 206 41.73 42.04 33.33
C ASP A 206 43.20 42.44 33.09
N GLU A 207 43.47 43.39 32.18
CA GLU A 207 44.72 44.16 32.20
C GLU A 207 44.44 45.64 31.96
N LEU A 208 44.39 46.43 33.05
CA LEU A 208 45.07 47.72 33.21
C LEU A 208 44.56 48.41 34.50
N PHE A 209 45.44 48.41 35.52
CA PHE A 209 45.60 49.38 36.63
C PHE A 209 44.37 50.10 37.21
#